data_AF-A0A7J3WQ08-F1
#
_entry.id   AF-A0A7J3WQ08-F1
#
_cell.length_a   1.000
_cell.length_b   1.000
_cell.length_c   1.000
_cell.angle_alpha   90.00
_cell.angle_beta   90.00
_cell.angle_gamma   90.00
#
_symmetry.space_group_name_H-M   'P 1'
#
loop_
_entity.id
_entity.type
_entity.pdbx_description
1 polymer ?
#
loop_
_entity_poly.entity_id
_entity_poly.type
_entity_poly.pdbx_seq_one_letter_code
_entity_poly.pdbx_strand_id
1 'polypeptide(L)'
;MSRWCSMMYLVLGLGTVGFTIASALKERGETVTIIEKEASRVKELKEKGFAVIEGDFFSAASAVRRTIEQSSVIFILTGKGETNSKLLTYVYDLNPYAFIVVRATRPKDVKELKSRGAGAVITPQTAMAEVALQKLHSIERIERARRLKQGLKRGERLGIIMHDNPDPDAIASAMALQKIADEQGVSSDILYGGNIGHQQNKVFVNLLGIDLVRIDEYNKYLLRGYDRLAFVDLSSDANTSILPSDITPDIIIDHHPKSGDYSLSVEDVRSHIGAVSTMLTEYL
;
A
#
# COMPACT_ATOMS: atom_id res chain seq x y z
N MET A 1 15.30 6.39 -38.35
CA MET A 1 14.99 6.34 -36.91
C MET A 1 14.96 7.77 -36.39
N SER A 2 13.76 8.32 -36.23
CA SER A 2 13.52 9.67 -35.74
C SER A 2 14.03 9.77 -34.30
N ARG A 3 15.10 10.53 -34.07
CA ARG A 3 15.51 10.93 -32.71
C ARG A 3 14.33 11.69 -32.12
N TRP A 4 13.66 11.09 -31.14
CA TRP A 4 12.75 11.83 -30.27
C TRP A 4 13.52 13.03 -29.73
N CYS A 5 12.90 14.22 -29.76
CA CYS A 5 13.53 15.45 -29.30
C CYS A 5 14.06 15.22 -27.88
N SER A 6 15.36 15.38 -27.67
CA SER A 6 16.00 15.16 -26.37
C SER A 6 15.33 16.07 -25.35
N MET A 7 14.74 15.50 -24.29
CA MET A 7 14.11 16.32 -23.26
C MET A 7 15.18 17.11 -22.51
N MET A 8 14.96 18.41 -22.35
CA MET A 8 15.85 19.30 -21.61
C MET A 8 15.33 19.46 -20.19
N TYR A 9 16.13 19.04 -19.21
CA TYR A 9 15.77 19.10 -17.80
C TYR A 9 16.45 20.29 -17.12
N LEU A 10 15.67 21.07 -16.38
CA LEU A 10 16.18 22.16 -15.54
C LEU A 10 15.85 21.90 -14.07
N VAL A 11 16.85 22.06 -13.20
CA VAL A 11 16.68 21.95 -11.75
C VAL A 11 16.96 23.29 -11.07
N LEU A 12 15.94 23.83 -10.41
CA LEU A 12 15.97 25.06 -9.62
C LEU A 12 15.92 24.70 -8.13
N GLY A 13 17.06 24.82 -7.46
CA GLY A 13 17.19 24.47 -6.04
C GLY A 13 17.80 23.09 -5.84
N LEU A 14 19.13 23.06 -5.75
CA LEU A 14 19.91 21.84 -5.61
C LEU A 14 20.21 21.48 -4.15
N GLY A 15 19.15 21.37 -3.34
CA GLY A 15 19.24 20.72 -2.02
C GLY A 15 19.31 19.19 -2.17
N THR A 16 19.10 18.44 -1.09
CA THR A 16 19.16 16.96 -1.10
C THR A 16 18.30 16.36 -2.22
N VAL A 17 17.02 16.73 -2.29
CA VAL A 17 16.07 16.20 -3.30
C VAL A 17 16.48 16.58 -4.72
N GLY A 18 16.86 17.84 -4.95
CA GLY A 18 17.27 18.32 -6.27
C GLY A 18 18.56 17.65 -6.75
N PHE A 19 19.53 17.46 -5.86
CA PHE A 19 20.78 16.76 -6.17
C PHE A 19 20.54 15.29 -6.52
N THR A 20 19.69 14.59 -5.77
CA THR A 20 19.33 13.19 -6.06
C THR A 20 18.65 13.05 -7.42
N ILE A 21 17.71 13.95 -7.75
CA ILE A 21 17.03 13.94 -9.06
C ILE A 21 18.02 14.25 -10.19
N ALA A 22 18.85 15.29 -10.04
CA ALA A 22 19.83 15.67 -11.05
C ALA A 22 20.85 14.54 -11.31
N SER A 23 21.34 13.89 -10.26
CA SER A 23 22.26 12.75 -10.37
C SER A 23 21.61 11.57 -11.08
N ALA A 24 20.39 11.19 -10.69
CA ALA A 24 19.67 10.07 -11.31
C ALA A 24 19.35 10.31 -12.80
N LEU A 25 19.02 11.55 -13.18
CA LEU A 25 18.82 11.91 -14.58
C LEU A 25 20.14 11.86 -15.36
N LYS A 26 21.23 12.38 -14.79
CA LYS A 26 22.56 12.32 -15.39
C LYS A 26 23.03 10.88 -15.60
N GLU A 27 22.80 9.99 -14.63
CA GLU A 27 23.13 8.55 -14.74
C GLU A 27 22.37 7.85 -15.87
N ARG A 28 21.17 8.34 -16.21
CA ARG A 28 20.38 7.88 -17.36
C ARG A 28 20.85 8.45 -18.70
N GLY A 29 21.87 9.31 -18.71
CA GLY A 29 22.38 9.99 -19.89
C GLY A 29 21.58 11.22 -20.31
N GLU A 30 20.69 11.73 -19.43
CA GLU A 30 19.87 12.91 -19.73
C GLU A 30 20.65 14.21 -19.55
N THR A 31 20.28 15.23 -20.33
CA THR A 31 20.88 16.56 -20.20
C THR A 31 20.18 17.37 -19.11
N VAL A 32 20.87 17.54 -17.98
CA VAL A 32 20.36 18.29 -16.82
C VAL A 32 21.14 19.59 -16.66
N THR A 33 20.42 20.71 -16.71
CA THR A 33 20.95 22.05 -16.42
C THR A 33 20.54 22.50 -15.03
N ILE A 34 21.46 23.14 -14.32
CA ILE A 34 21.25 23.67 -12.97
C ILE A 34 21.50 25.17 -13.00
N ILE A 35 20.64 25.95 -12.35
CA ILE A 35 20.91 27.36 -12.07
C ILE A 35 21.39 27.48 -10.63
N GLU A 36 22.55 28.10 -10.43
CA GLU A 36 23.16 28.30 -9.12
C GLU A 36 23.79 29.69 -9.06
N LYS A 37 23.56 30.42 -7.97
CA LYS A 37 24.03 31.81 -7.83
C LYS A 37 25.38 31.92 -7.14
N GLU A 38 25.77 30.90 -6.38
CA GLU A 38 26.98 30.93 -5.58
C GLU A 38 28.17 30.35 -6.38
N ALA A 39 29.17 31.19 -6.69
CA ALA A 39 30.30 30.81 -7.55
C ALA A 39 31.09 29.59 -7.03
N SER A 40 31.23 29.44 -5.72
CA SER A 40 31.84 28.27 -5.07
C SER A 40 31.12 26.97 -5.46
N ARG A 41 29.79 26.96 -5.35
CA ARG A 41 28.92 25.83 -5.69
C ARG A 41 28.85 25.60 -7.20
N VAL A 42 28.90 26.65 -8.01
CA VAL A 42 28.99 26.52 -9.48
C VAL A 42 30.21 25.71 -9.88
N LYS A 43 31.37 26.02 -9.28
CA LYS A 43 32.62 25.29 -9.53
C LYS A 43 32.50 23.82 -9.11
N GLU A 44 32.01 23.56 -7.90
CA GLU A 44 31.81 22.20 -7.37
C GLU A 44 30.91 21.36 -8.28
N LEU A 45 29.79 21.92 -8.75
CA LEU A 45 28.83 21.20 -9.59
C LEU A 45 29.37 20.93 -11.00
N LYS A 46 30.17 21.86 -11.55
CA LYS A 46 30.88 21.63 -12.81
C LYS A 46 31.94 20.53 -12.68
N GLU A 47 32.67 20.47 -11.56
CA GLU A 47 33.62 19.38 -11.27
C GLU A 47 32.92 18.02 -11.14
N LYS A 48 31.71 17.99 -10.59
CA LYS A 48 30.82 16.82 -10.60
C LYS A 48 30.21 16.53 -11.98
N GLY A 49 30.53 17.34 -12.99
CA GLY A 49 30.15 17.19 -14.40
C GLY A 49 28.70 17.52 -14.70
N PHE A 50 28.08 18.45 -13.96
CA PHE A 50 26.77 19.01 -14.31
C PHE A 50 26.92 20.22 -15.25
N ALA A 51 25.91 20.45 -16.09
CA ALA A 51 25.77 21.72 -16.79
C ALA A 51 25.21 22.77 -15.82
N VAL A 52 25.95 23.85 -15.57
CA VAL A 52 25.60 24.85 -14.56
C VAL A 52 25.65 26.25 -15.14
N ILE A 53 24.58 27.00 -14.93
CA ILE A 53 24.45 28.42 -15.25
C ILE A 53 24.56 29.21 -13.96
N GLU A 54 25.55 30.09 -13.92
CA GLU A 54 25.73 31.00 -12.80
C GLU A 54 24.71 32.14 -12.87
N GLY A 55 23.86 32.25 -11.85
CA GLY A 55 22.85 33.30 -11.77
C GLY A 55 21.76 33.06 -10.73
N ASP A 56 21.03 34.12 -10.40
CA ASP A 56 19.82 34.02 -9.59
C ASP A 56 18.63 33.54 -10.44
N PHE A 57 17.72 32.80 -9.82
CA PHE A 57 16.55 32.24 -10.51
C PHE A 57 15.66 33.31 -11.15
N PHE A 58 15.56 34.49 -10.53
CA PHE A 58 14.75 35.62 -11.01
C PHE A 58 15.56 36.60 -11.86
N SER A 59 16.80 36.24 -12.22
CA SER A 59 17.69 37.12 -12.98
C SER A 59 17.11 37.45 -14.36
N ALA A 60 17.23 38.71 -14.76
CA ALA A 60 16.93 39.14 -16.12
C ALA A 60 17.99 38.73 -17.15
N ALA A 61 19.09 38.11 -16.71
CA ALA A 61 20.16 37.65 -17.58
C ALA A 61 19.65 36.69 -18.66
N SER A 62 20.09 36.90 -19.90
CA SER A 62 19.60 36.17 -21.07
C SER A 62 19.86 34.67 -20.98
N ALA A 63 20.93 34.23 -20.31
CA ALA A 63 21.26 32.81 -20.15
C ALA A 63 20.25 32.07 -19.25
N VAL A 64 19.84 32.67 -18.13
CA VAL A 64 18.83 32.11 -17.21
C VAL A 64 17.47 32.00 -17.92
N ARG A 65 16.99 33.10 -18.52
CA ARG A 65 15.70 33.13 -19.22
C ARG A 65 15.64 32.12 -20.37
N ARG A 66 16.65 32.12 -21.25
CA ARG A 66 16.72 31.20 -22.39
C ARG A 66 16.67 29.74 -21.95
N THR A 67 17.32 29.40 -20.84
CA THR A 67 17.32 28.04 -20.31
C THR A 67 15.93 27.63 -19.83
N ILE A 68 15.22 28.52 -19.14
CA ILE A 68 13.84 28.29 -18.72
C ILE A 68 12.93 28.09 -19.94
N GLU A 69 13.03 28.96 -20.96
CA GLU A 69 12.24 28.90 -22.20
C GLU A 69 12.46 27.62 -23.03
N GLN A 70 13.66 27.07 -22.99
CA GLN A 70 14.03 25.88 -23.77
C GLN A 70 13.85 24.56 -23.02
N SER A 71 13.58 24.60 -21.71
CA SER A 71 13.45 23.40 -20.90
C SER A 71 12.11 22.70 -21.13
N SER A 72 12.15 21.38 -21.30
CA SER A 72 10.96 20.53 -21.45
C SER A 72 10.35 20.19 -20.09
N VAL A 73 11.20 19.97 -19.08
CA VAL A 73 10.80 19.63 -17.71
C VAL A 73 11.58 20.49 -16.73
N ILE A 74 10.87 21.15 -15.81
CA ILE A 74 11.47 22.08 -14.86
C ILE A 74 11.12 21.65 -13.43
N PHE A 75 12.15 21.40 -12.62
CA PHE A 75 12.02 21.06 -11.21
C PHE A 75 12.26 22.29 -10.35
N ILE A 76 11.27 22.69 -9.55
CA ILE A 76 11.37 23.79 -8.58
C ILE A 76 11.42 23.19 -7.17
N LEU A 77 12.62 23.05 -6.62
CA LEU A 77 12.92 22.20 -5.46
C LEU A 77 13.60 22.94 -4.30
N THR A 78 13.54 24.27 -4.28
CA THR A 78 14.15 25.04 -3.19
C THR A 78 13.53 24.68 -1.83
N GLY A 79 14.28 24.91 -0.75
CA GLY A 79 13.81 24.68 0.62
C GLY A 79 12.78 25.69 1.11
N LYS A 80 12.43 26.71 0.32
CA LYS A 80 11.56 27.83 0.72
C LYS A 80 10.27 27.81 -0.10
N GLY A 81 9.14 27.54 0.55
CA GLY A 81 7.83 27.41 -0.12
C GLY A 81 7.40 28.67 -0.86
N GLU A 82 7.59 29.85 -0.26
CA GLU A 82 7.29 31.14 -0.91
C GLU A 82 8.14 31.36 -2.16
N THR A 83 9.42 30.99 -2.12
CA THR A 83 10.30 31.04 -3.29
C THR A 83 9.81 30.09 -4.37
N ASN A 84 9.40 28.87 -4.02
CA ASN A 84 8.86 27.92 -4.99
C ASN A 84 7.56 28.41 -5.65
N SER A 85 6.67 29.04 -4.89
CA SER A 85 5.43 29.61 -5.41
C SER A 85 5.71 30.77 -6.38
N LYS A 86 6.62 31.68 -6.02
CA LYS A 86 7.04 32.78 -6.90
C LYS A 86 7.75 32.27 -8.17
N LEU A 87 8.60 31.25 -8.03
CA LEU A 87 9.28 30.62 -9.16
C LEU A 87 8.33 29.92 -10.10
N LEU A 88 7.30 29.25 -9.57
CA LEU A 88 6.28 28.60 -10.40
C LEU A 88 5.63 29.63 -11.32
N THR A 89 5.16 30.76 -10.77
CA THR A 89 4.57 31.83 -11.58
C THR A 89 5.57 32.37 -12.62
N TYR A 90 6.78 32.71 -12.20
CA TYR A 90 7.81 33.25 -13.10
C TYR A 90 8.18 32.29 -14.24
N VAL A 91 8.35 31.00 -13.94
CA VAL A 91 8.67 29.97 -14.93
C VAL A 91 7.50 29.74 -15.87
N TYR A 92 6.27 29.69 -15.34
CA TYR A 92 5.06 29.48 -16.13
C TYR A 92 4.82 30.63 -17.12
N ASP A 93 5.07 31.88 -16.69
CA ASP A 93 4.95 33.06 -17.56
C ASP A 93 5.98 33.05 -18.71
N LEU A 94 7.18 32.52 -18.48
CA LEU A 94 8.23 32.40 -19.50
C LEU A 94 8.05 31.18 -20.41
N ASN A 95 7.59 30.07 -19.85
CA ASN A 95 7.46 28.80 -20.56
C ASN A 95 6.21 28.02 -20.09
N PRO A 96 5.03 28.35 -20.63
CA PRO A 96 3.78 27.67 -20.25
C PRO A 96 3.70 26.24 -20.79
N TYR A 97 4.61 25.82 -21.68
CA TYR A 97 4.62 24.48 -22.28
C TYR A 97 5.52 23.49 -21.53
N ALA A 98 6.36 23.96 -20.60
CA ALA A 98 7.18 23.08 -19.78
C ALA A 98 6.32 22.27 -18.80
N PHE A 99 6.69 21.00 -18.58
CA PHE A 99 6.14 20.25 -17.47
C PHE A 99 6.84 20.65 -16.17
N ILE A 100 6.14 21.40 -15.32
CA ILE A 100 6.73 21.96 -14.08
C ILE A 100 6.41 21.06 -12.88
N VAL A 101 7.46 20.56 -12.23
CA VAL A 101 7.38 19.80 -10.97
C VAL A 101 7.81 20.70 -9.82
N VAL A 102 6.94 20.91 -8.83
CA VAL A 102 7.23 21.84 -7.72
C VAL A 102 7.24 21.13 -6.38
N ARG A 103 8.21 21.45 -5.53
CA ARG A 103 8.23 21.02 -4.13
C ARG A 103 7.31 21.88 -3.28
N ALA A 104 6.31 21.26 -2.68
CA ALA A 104 5.57 21.83 -1.55
C ALA A 104 6.36 21.61 -0.26
N THR A 105 6.60 22.69 0.50
CA THR A 105 7.23 22.60 1.83
C THR A 105 6.24 22.24 2.93
N ARG A 106 4.93 22.49 2.69
CA ARG A 106 3.84 22.11 3.61
C ARG A 106 2.74 21.42 2.81
N PRO A 107 2.11 20.36 3.34
CA PRO A 107 1.04 19.63 2.63
C PRO A 107 -0.14 20.51 2.19
N LYS A 108 -0.48 21.55 2.97
CA LYS A 108 -1.58 22.48 2.65
C LYS A 108 -1.33 23.30 1.36
N ASP A 109 -0.08 23.50 0.97
CA ASP A 109 0.27 24.32 -0.19
C ASP A 109 0.07 23.55 -1.52
N VAL A 110 -0.20 22.24 -1.47
CA VAL A 110 -0.32 21.38 -2.67
C VAL A 110 -1.43 21.84 -3.62
N LYS A 111 -2.62 22.13 -3.07
CA LYS A 111 -3.78 22.54 -3.90
C LYS A 111 -3.51 23.87 -4.60
N GLU A 112 -2.90 24.82 -3.89
CA GLU A 112 -2.56 26.15 -4.42
C GLU A 112 -1.51 26.07 -5.53
N LEU A 113 -0.46 25.25 -5.35
CA LEU A 113 0.57 25.08 -6.38
C LEU A 113 0.01 24.43 -7.65
N LYS A 114 -0.91 23.46 -7.51
CA LYS A 114 -1.62 22.87 -8.67
C LYS A 114 -2.47 23.91 -9.40
N SER A 115 -3.24 24.74 -8.69
CA SER A 115 -4.08 25.76 -9.33
C SER A 115 -3.27 26.85 -10.05
N ARG A 116 -2.00 27.02 -9.71
CA ARG A 116 -1.06 27.95 -10.35
C ARG A 116 -0.32 27.37 -11.57
N GLY A 117 -0.68 26.16 -12.02
CA GLY A 117 -0.11 25.56 -13.23
C GLY A 117 1.05 24.58 -12.99
N ALA A 118 1.30 24.14 -11.75
CA ALA A 118 2.23 23.05 -11.52
C ALA A 118 1.69 21.75 -12.14
N GLY A 119 2.44 21.15 -13.07
CA GLY A 119 2.11 19.85 -13.67
C GLY A 119 2.18 18.70 -12.66
N ALA A 120 3.10 18.79 -11.70
CA ALA A 120 3.13 17.92 -10.54
C ALA A 120 3.61 18.66 -9.29
N VAL A 121 3.16 18.21 -8.11
CA VAL A 121 3.60 18.74 -6.82
C VAL A 121 4.13 17.59 -5.97
N ILE A 122 5.35 17.73 -5.45
CA ILE A 122 5.96 16.74 -4.55
C ILE A 122 6.06 17.26 -3.13
N THR A 123 5.86 16.37 -2.16
CA THR A 123 5.97 16.63 -0.71
C THR A 123 6.97 15.66 -0.11
N PRO A 124 8.29 15.92 -0.20
CA PRO A 124 9.32 14.94 0.16
C PRO A 124 9.16 14.33 1.55
N GLN A 125 8.79 15.14 2.54
CA GLN A 125 8.59 14.68 3.91
C GLN A 125 7.41 13.71 4.05
N THR A 126 6.28 14.02 3.39
CA THR A 126 5.09 13.16 3.39
C THR A 126 5.37 11.87 2.61
N ALA A 127 6.01 11.97 1.45
CA ALA A 127 6.38 10.79 0.65
C ALA A 127 7.31 9.84 1.43
N MET A 128 8.30 10.37 2.16
CA MET A 128 9.16 9.54 3.01
C MET A 128 8.40 8.92 4.19
N ALA A 129 7.48 9.65 4.81
CA ALA A 129 6.64 9.13 5.87
C ALA A 129 5.73 7.99 5.38
N GLU A 130 5.11 8.14 4.20
CA GLU A 130 4.30 7.10 3.57
C GLU A 130 5.11 5.82 3.30
N VAL A 131 6.33 5.95 2.77
CA VAL A 131 7.23 4.80 2.55
C VAL A 131 7.61 4.11 3.87
N ALA A 132 7.85 4.88 4.94
CA ALA A 132 8.16 4.33 6.25
C ALA A 132 6.94 3.59 6.84
N LEU A 133 5.74 4.16 6.74
CA LEU A 133 4.49 3.53 7.19
C LEU A 133 4.20 2.25 6.40
N GLN A 134 4.39 2.24 5.08
CA GLN A 134 4.25 1.03 4.26
C GLN A 134 5.20 -0.08 4.70
N LYS A 135 6.45 0.25 5.03
CA LYS A 135 7.41 -0.71 5.59
C LYS A 135 6.95 -1.26 6.94
N LEU A 136 6.42 -0.41 7.82
CA LEU A 136 5.88 -0.86 9.11
C LEU A 136 4.71 -1.83 8.92
N HIS A 137 3.74 -1.50 8.05
CA HIS A 137 2.64 -2.41 7.73
C HIS A 137 3.13 -3.75 7.16
N SER A 138 4.20 -3.75 6.36
CA SER A 138 4.79 -5.00 5.86
C SER A 138 5.36 -5.88 6.98
N ILE A 139 5.91 -5.27 8.04
CA ILE A 139 6.44 -5.98 9.21
C ILE A 139 5.28 -6.52 10.07
N GLU A 140 4.25 -5.70 10.32
CA GLU A 140 3.06 -6.12 11.06
C GLU A 140 2.40 -7.34 10.41
N ARG A 141 2.33 -7.34 9.08
CA ARG A 141 1.78 -8.45 8.29
C ARG A 141 2.57 -9.74 8.46
N ILE A 142 3.90 -9.67 8.39
CA ILE A 142 4.79 -10.82 8.64
C ILE A 142 4.60 -11.36 10.06
N GLU A 143 4.51 -10.47 11.05
CA GLU A 143 4.33 -10.87 12.45
C GLU A 143 2.97 -11.53 12.68
N ARG A 144 1.88 -11.01 12.09
CA ARG A 144 0.56 -11.65 12.18
C ARG A 144 0.53 -13.02 11.49
N ALA A 145 1.09 -13.13 10.28
CA ALA A 145 1.22 -14.41 9.59
C ALA A 145 2.00 -15.42 10.44
N ARG A 146 3.08 -14.98 11.08
CA ARG A 146 3.87 -15.79 12.00
C ARG A 146 3.05 -16.23 13.22
N ARG A 147 2.30 -15.33 13.85
CA ARG A 147 1.45 -15.66 15.00
C ARG A 147 0.36 -16.66 14.63
N LEU A 148 -0.29 -16.48 13.48
CA LEU A 148 -1.25 -17.45 12.95
C LEU A 148 -0.60 -18.83 12.79
N LYS A 149 0.55 -18.89 12.10
CA LYS A 149 1.29 -20.14 11.90
C LYS A 149 1.74 -20.79 13.23
N GLN A 150 2.12 -20.00 14.23
CA GLN A 150 2.46 -20.50 15.57
C GLN A 150 1.23 -21.01 16.36
N GLY A 151 0.06 -20.42 16.13
CA GLY A 151 -1.21 -20.89 16.67
C GLY A 151 -1.70 -22.19 16.04
N LEU A 152 -1.13 -22.61 14.91
CA LEU A 152 -1.40 -23.87 14.25
C LEU A 152 -0.36 -24.90 14.68
N LYS A 153 -0.77 -25.91 15.45
CA LYS A 153 0.17 -26.92 15.98
C LYS A 153 0.13 -28.18 15.14
N ARG A 154 1.29 -28.53 14.57
CA ARG A 154 1.47 -29.71 13.73
C ARG A 154 0.94 -30.99 14.40
N GLY A 155 0.17 -31.77 13.66
CA GLY A 155 -0.43 -33.02 14.11
C GLY A 155 -1.80 -32.88 14.79
N GLU A 156 -2.27 -31.66 15.05
CA GLU A 156 -3.64 -31.39 15.49
C GLU A 156 -4.63 -31.41 14.31
N ARG A 157 -5.92 -31.54 14.64
CA ARG A 157 -7.04 -31.38 13.72
C ARG A 157 -7.79 -30.07 14.00
N LEU A 158 -7.82 -29.18 13.01
CA LEU A 158 -8.47 -27.86 13.07
C LEU A 158 -9.87 -27.88 12.46
N GLY A 159 -10.87 -27.42 13.19
CA GLY A 159 -12.19 -27.12 12.64
C GLY A 159 -12.27 -25.65 12.25
N ILE A 160 -12.41 -25.34 10.96
CA ILE A 160 -12.56 -23.96 10.45
C ILE A 160 -14.05 -23.67 10.29
N ILE A 161 -14.61 -22.85 11.17
CA ILE A 161 -16.04 -22.55 11.24
C ILE A 161 -16.33 -21.20 10.58
N MET A 162 -17.27 -21.21 9.65
CA MET A 162 -17.84 -20.01 9.02
C MET A 162 -19.23 -19.67 9.57
N HIS A 163 -19.74 -18.50 9.20
CA HIS A 163 -21.15 -18.15 9.41
C HIS A 163 -22.12 -19.07 8.63
N ASP A 164 -23.38 -19.07 9.04
CA ASP A 164 -24.44 -19.81 8.37
C ASP A 164 -24.67 -19.30 6.95
N ASN A 165 -24.94 -20.23 6.01
CA ASN A 165 -25.15 -19.91 4.61
C ASN A 165 -23.97 -19.10 4.00
N PRO A 166 -22.75 -19.67 4.01
CA PRO A 166 -21.52 -18.93 3.74
C PRO A 166 -21.52 -18.29 2.35
N ASP A 167 -21.01 -17.07 2.31
CA ASP A 167 -20.82 -16.32 1.07
C ASP A 167 -19.43 -16.61 0.45
N PRO A 168 -19.09 -16.04 -0.73
CA PRO A 168 -17.78 -16.26 -1.33
C PRO A 168 -16.59 -15.78 -0.49
N ASP A 169 -16.75 -14.75 0.37
CA ASP A 169 -15.67 -14.26 1.23
C ASP A 169 -15.36 -15.27 2.33
N ALA A 170 -16.39 -15.75 3.03
CA ALA A 170 -16.25 -16.78 4.05
C ALA A 170 -15.60 -18.06 3.47
N ILE A 171 -16.09 -18.55 2.32
CA ILE A 171 -15.55 -19.75 1.65
C ILE A 171 -14.08 -19.55 1.27
N ALA A 172 -13.75 -18.45 0.58
CA ALA A 172 -12.38 -18.18 0.15
C ALA A 172 -11.43 -18.02 1.35
N SER A 173 -11.92 -17.41 2.43
CA SER A 173 -11.18 -17.25 3.67
C SER A 173 -10.90 -18.61 4.32
N ALA A 174 -11.91 -19.45 4.49
CA ALA A 174 -11.74 -20.78 5.07
C ALA A 174 -10.77 -21.64 4.26
N MET A 175 -10.84 -21.58 2.93
CA MET A 175 -9.88 -22.27 2.05
C MET A 175 -8.45 -21.74 2.22
N ALA A 176 -8.27 -20.42 2.32
CA ALA A 176 -6.96 -19.84 2.55
C ALA A 176 -6.37 -20.27 3.90
N LEU A 177 -7.19 -20.33 4.96
CA LEU A 177 -6.75 -20.83 6.26
C LEU A 177 -6.45 -22.33 6.23
N GLN A 178 -7.27 -23.14 5.56
CA GLN A 178 -7.00 -24.57 5.35
C GLN A 178 -5.65 -24.77 4.65
N LYS A 179 -5.38 -23.99 3.60
CA LYS A 179 -4.10 -24.03 2.89
C LYS A 179 -2.91 -23.70 3.81
N ILE A 180 -3.06 -22.69 4.68
CA ILE A 180 -2.02 -22.33 5.66
C ILE A 180 -1.84 -23.45 6.70
N ALA A 181 -2.92 -24.07 7.17
CA ALA A 181 -2.90 -25.20 8.09
C ALA A 181 -2.18 -26.42 7.49
N ASP A 182 -2.47 -26.76 6.23
CA ASP A 182 -1.82 -27.84 5.51
C ASP A 182 -0.30 -27.61 5.41
N GLU A 183 0.14 -26.38 5.13
CA GLU A 183 1.56 -26.02 5.10
C GLU A 183 2.25 -26.14 6.46
N GLN A 184 1.50 -26.02 7.57
CA GLN A 184 2.00 -26.28 8.92
C GLN A 184 1.88 -27.75 9.34
N GLY A 185 1.33 -28.63 8.48
CA GLY A 185 1.10 -30.03 8.79
C GLY A 185 -0.04 -30.24 9.80
N VAL A 186 -1.07 -29.40 9.73
CA VAL A 186 -2.30 -29.47 10.54
C VAL A 186 -3.44 -29.91 9.62
N SER A 187 -4.12 -31.01 9.97
CA SER A 187 -5.29 -31.46 9.22
C SER A 187 -6.45 -30.51 9.50
N SER A 188 -7.24 -30.12 8.51
CA SER A 188 -8.36 -29.22 8.75
C SER A 188 -9.59 -29.50 7.92
N ASP A 189 -10.76 -29.27 8.52
CA ASP A 189 -12.07 -29.38 7.87
C ASP A 189 -12.76 -28.02 7.87
N ILE A 190 -13.38 -27.65 6.75
CA ILE A 190 -14.17 -26.41 6.63
C ILE A 190 -15.62 -26.72 6.98
N LEU A 191 -16.13 -26.06 8.01
CA LEU A 191 -17.40 -26.34 8.68
C LEU A 191 -18.36 -25.17 8.51
N TYR A 192 -19.63 -25.47 8.22
CA TYR A 192 -20.67 -24.45 8.11
C TYR A 192 -22.04 -24.95 8.57
N GLY A 193 -22.89 -24.02 9.00
CA GLY A 193 -24.30 -24.26 9.32
C GLY A 193 -25.26 -23.73 8.25
N GLY A 194 -26.56 -23.98 8.44
CA GLY A 194 -27.59 -23.58 7.48
C GLY A 194 -27.49 -24.31 6.13
N ASN A 195 -27.76 -23.60 5.03
CA ASN A 195 -27.66 -24.10 3.65
C ASN A 195 -26.90 -23.10 2.78
N ILE A 196 -26.07 -23.55 1.84
CA ILE A 196 -25.49 -22.63 0.84
C ILE A 196 -26.66 -22.09 -0.01
N GLY A 197 -27.13 -20.87 0.25
CA GLY A 197 -28.43 -20.40 -0.25
C GLY A 197 -28.42 -20.11 -1.76
N HIS A 198 -27.40 -19.40 -2.23
CA HIS A 198 -27.29 -19.00 -3.63
C HIS A 198 -26.79 -20.15 -4.52
N GLN A 199 -27.52 -20.43 -5.60
CA GLN A 199 -27.14 -21.45 -6.60
C GLN A 199 -25.74 -21.21 -7.18
N GLN A 200 -25.34 -19.96 -7.31
CA GLN A 200 -24.00 -19.56 -7.76
C GLN A 200 -22.91 -20.09 -6.83
N ASN A 201 -23.07 -19.97 -5.51
CA ASN A 201 -22.11 -20.46 -4.53
C ASN A 201 -22.05 -22.00 -4.52
N LYS A 202 -23.20 -22.68 -4.70
CA LYS A 202 -23.23 -24.14 -4.83
C LYS A 202 -22.44 -24.62 -6.06
N VAL A 203 -22.64 -23.96 -7.20
CA VAL A 203 -21.91 -24.28 -8.43
C VAL A 203 -20.42 -23.99 -8.25
N PHE A 204 -20.07 -22.86 -7.64
CA PHE A 204 -18.68 -22.49 -7.34
C PHE A 204 -17.97 -23.56 -6.49
N VAL A 205 -18.59 -23.98 -5.37
CA VAL A 205 -18.07 -25.03 -4.48
C VAL A 205 -17.89 -26.35 -5.24
N ASN A 206 -18.89 -26.76 -6.03
CA ASN A 206 -18.83 -28.01 -6.79
C ASN A 206 -17.78 -27.99 -7.91
N LEU A 207 -17.67 -26.88 -8.65
CA LEU A 207 -16.70 -26.75 -9.76
C LEU A 207 -15.26 -26.73 -9.26
N LEU A 208 -15.02 -26.14 -8.09
CA LEU A 208 -13.69 -26.08 -7.49
C LEU A 208 -13.37 -27.29 -6.61
N GLY A 209 -14.32 -28.20 -6.40
CA GLY A 209 -14.13 -29.39 -5.58
C GLY A 209 -13.81 -29.05 -4.13
N ILE A 210 -14.48 -28.02 -3.56
CA ILE A 210 -14.22 -27.57 -2.20
C ILE A 210 -14.97 -28.48 -1.23
N ASP A 211 -14.23 -29.16 -0.35
CA ASP A 211 -14.78 -30.05 0.67
C ASP A 211 -15.34 -29.26 1.85
N LEU A 212 -16.62 -28.89 1.76
CA LEU A 212 -17.36 -28.23 2.84
C LEU A 212 -18.19 -29.23 3.63
N VAL A 213 -17.99 -29.28 4.95
CA VAL A 213 -18.72 -30.14 5.86
C VAL A 213 -19.86 -29.35 6.51
N ARG A 214 -21.08 -29.74 6.17
CA ARG A 214 -22.27 -29.17 6.81
C ARG A 214 -22.48 -29.80 8.19
N ILE A 215 -22.58 -28.98 9.21
CA ILE A 215 -23.04 -29.39 10.54
C ILE A 215 -24.50 -28.96 10.70
N ASP A 216 -25.34 -29.85 11.22
CA ASP A 216 -26.72 -29.53 11.58
C ASP A 216 -26.90 -29.50 13.10
N GLU A 217 -28.11 -29.17 13.54
CA GLU A 217 -28.44 -29.02 14.96
C GLU A 217 -28.18 -30.29 15.78
N TYR A 218 -28.34 -31.47 15.17
CA TYR A 218 -28.15 -32.76 15.83
C TYR A 218 -26.69 -33.20 15.86
N ASN A 219 -25.85 -32.66 14.97
CA ASN A 219 -24.46 -33.06 14.78
C ASN A 219 -23.43 -32.08 15.38
N LYS A 220 -23.86 -31.08 16.15
CA LYS A 220 -22.94 -30.12 16.81
C LYS A 220 -21.89 -30.79 17.71
N TYR A 221 -22.18 -31.99 18.24
CA TYR A 221 -21.23 -32.74 19.07
C TYR A 221 -19.95 -33.13 18.32
N LEU A 222 -19.98 -33.19 16.98
CA LEU A 222 -18.81 -33.46 16.13
C LEU A 222 -17.73 -32.39 16.26
N LEU A 223 -18.08 -31.16 16.66
CA LEU A 223 -17.11 -30.08 16.90
C LEU A 223 -16.12 -30.43 18.02
N ARG A 224 -16.48 -31.31 18.96
CA ARG A 224 -15.59 -31.77 20.03
C ARG A 224 -14.50 -32.74 19.55
N GLY A 225 -14.57 -33.19 18.30
CA GLY A 225 -13.57 -34.05 17.68
C GLY A 225 -12.40 -33.29 17.05
N TYR A 226 -12.37 -31.96 17.17
CA TYR A 226 -11.27 -31.10 16.74
C TYR A 226 -10.45 -30.67 17.94
N ASP A 227 -9.13 -30.62 17.78
CA ASP A 227 -8.21 -30.16 18.82
C ASP A 227 -8.24 -28.63 18.96
N ARG A 228 -8.58 -27.93 17.88
CA ARG A 228 -8.74 -26.47 17.83
C ARG A 228 -9.90 -26.07 16.94
N LEU A 229 -10.49 -24.92 17.26
CA LEU A 229 -11.51 -24.28 16.42
C LEU A 229 -11.06 -22.88 15.97
N ALA A 230 -11.13 -22.63 14.68
CA ALA A 230 -10.91 -21.31 14.08
C ALA A 230 -12.23 -20.75 13.57
N PHE A 231 -12.59 -19.54 13.98
CA PHE A 231 -13.74 -18.81 13.47
C PHE A 231 -13.27 -17.83 12.40
N VAL A 232 -13.88 -17.91 11.22
CA VAL A 232 -13.53 -17.12 10.05
C VAL A 232 -14.78 -16.45 9.53
N ASP A 233 -14.75 -15.12 9.44
CA ASP A 233 -15.91 -14.29 9.09
C ASP A 233 -17.16 -14.66 9.92
N LEU A 234 -16.99 -14.65 11.24
CA LEU A 234 -18.01 -15.05 12.19
C LEU A 234 -18.03 -14.05 13.35
N SER A 235 -18.72 -12.94 13.11
CA SER A 235 -18.68 -11.75 13.96
C SER A 235 -19.37 -11.89 15.31
N SER A 236 -20.23 -12.90 15.46
CA SER A 236 -20.88 -13.27 16.71
C SER A 236 -21.33 -14.73 16.66
N ASP A 237 -21.43 -15.37 17.83
CA ASP A 237 -21.97 -16.74 17.96
C ASP A 237 -23.41 -16.85 17.43
N ALA A 238 -24.15 -15.74 17.34
CA ALA A 238 -25.50 -15.70 16.79
C ALA A 238 -25.56 -15.88 15.26
N ASN A 239 -24.43 -15.71 14.56
CA ASN A 239 -24.37 -15.82 13.10
C ASN A 239 -24.12 -17.25 12.61
N THR A 240 -24.10 -18.21 13.53
CA THR A 240 -23.97 -19.62 13.19
C THR A 240 -24.89 -20.48 14.05
N SER A 241 -25.61 -21.40 13.41
CA SER A 241 -26.53 -22.32 14.09
C SER A 241 -25.81 -23.52 14.69
N ILE A 242 -24.53 -23.72 14.39
CA ILE A 242 -23.81 -24.97 14.70
C ILE A 242 -22.97 -24.90 15.97
N LEU A 243 -22.84 -23.74 16.61
CA LEU A 243 -22.09 -23.58 17.86
C LEU A 243 -22.93 -23.93 19.10
N PRO A 244 -22.51 -24.91 19.93
CA PRO A 244 -22.97 -25.07 21.30
C PRO A 244 -22.49 -23.93 22.20
N SER A 245 -23.25 -23.62 23.26
CA SER A 245 -22.92 -22.55 24.21
C SER A 245 -21.64 -22.78 25.03
N ASP A 246 -21.16 -24.03 25.10
CA ASP A 246 -19.96 -24.44 25.84
C ASP A 246 -18.68 -24.47 24.98
N ILE A 247 -18.80 -24.22 23.67
CA ILE A 247 -17.67 -24.26 22.73
C ILE A 247 -17.22 -22.84 22.41
N THR A 248 -15.92 -22.59 22.57
CA THR A 248 -15.28 -21.31 22.25
C THR A 248 -14.19 -21.50 21.20
N PRO A 249 -13.90 -20.49 20.37
CA PRO A 249 -12.80 -20.54 19.42
C PRO A 249 -11.43 -20.45 20.08
N ASP A 250 -10.42 -21.02 19.43
CA ASP A 250 -9.00 -20.80 19.71
C ASP A 250 -8.38 -19.72 18.82
N ILE A 251 -8.96 -19.53 17.64
CA ILE A 251 -8.49 -18.61 16.59
C ILE A 251 -9.69 -17.82 16.08
N ILE A 252 -9.57 -16.49 15.97
CA ILE A 252 -10.57 -15.64 15.30
C ILE A 252 -9.88 -14.82 14.22
N ILE A 253 -10.43 -14.86 13.02
CA ILE A 253 -10.04 -13.99 11.90
C ILE A 253 -11.31 -13.36 11.32
N ASP A 254 -11.46 -12.06 11.53
CA ASP A 254 -12.69 -11.35 11.16
C ASP A 254 -12.40 -9.91 10.76
N HIS A 255 -13.35 -9.30 10.06
CA HIS A 255 -13.35 -7.89 9.75
C HIS A 255 -14.51 -7.13 10.42
N HIS A 256 -15.38 -7.82 11.14
CA HIS A 256 -16.40 -7.20 11.98
C HIS A 256 -15.90 -7.03 13.43
N PRO A 257 -16.43 -6.06 14.20
CA PRO A 257 -16.16 -5.99 15.63
C PRO A 257 -16.56 -7.29 16.35
N LYS A 258 -15.69 -7.75 17.25
CA LYS A 258 -15.90 -8.97 18.04
C LYS A 258 -17.11 -8.82 18.97
N SER A 259 -17.89 -9.89 19.07
CA SER A 259 -18.98 -10.02 20.04
C SER A 259 -18.65 -11.10 21.07
N GLY A 260 -17.91 -10.77 22.13
CA GLY A 260 -17.57 -11.71 23.21
C GLY A 260 -16.14 -11.55 23.73
N ASP A 261 -15.85 -12.11 24.92
CA ASP A 261 -14.51 -12.17 25.50
C ASP A 261 -14.06 -13.63 25.57
N TYR A 262 -13.14 -14.00 24.67
CA TYR A 262 -12.66 -15.38 24.51
C TYR A 262 -11.16 -15.45 24.83
N SER A 263 -10.73 -16.56 25.43
CA SER A 263 -9.32 -16.87 25.64
C SER A 263 -8.70 -17.40 24.34
N LEU A 264 -8.27 -16.50 23.45
CA LEU A 264 -7.78 -16.84 22.11
C LEU A 264 -6.27 -17.09 22.08
N SER A 265 -5.85 -18.07 21.28
CA SER A 265 -4.45 -18.26 20.92
C SER A 265 -4.00 -17.35 19.77
N VAL A 266 -4.92 -17.01 18.87
CA VAL A 266 -4.72 -16.05 17.78
C VAL A 266 -5.97 -15.20 17.61
N GLU A 267 -5.78 -13.89 17.55
CA GLU A 267 -6.84 -12.92 17.28
C GLU A 267 -6.35 -11.96 16.19
N ASP A 268 -7.08 -11.90 15.09
CA ASP A 268 -6.87 -10.91 14.03
C ASP A 268 -8.21 -10.37 13.56
N VAL A 269 -8.64 -9.26 14.17
CA VAL A 269 -9.91 -8.58 13.87
C VAL A 269 -9.64 -7.20 13.31
N ARG A 270 -10.09 -6.92 12.07
CA ARG A 270 -9.75 -5.68 11.35
C ARG A 270 -10.95 -5.00 10.68
N SER A 271 -11.61 -4.12 11.43
CA SER A 271 -12.79 -3.36 10.97
C SER A 271 -12.58 -2.38 9.80
N HIS A 272 -11.34 -2.11 9.42
CA HIS A 272 -11.02 -1.25 8.29
C HIS A 272 -10.80 -2.02 6.97
N ILE A 273 -10.81 -3.36 7.02
CA ILE A 273 -10.68 -4.22 5.84
C ILE A 273 -12.07 -4.71 5.44
N GLY A 274 -12.35 -4.72 4.14
CA GLY A 274 -13.68 -5.02 3.62
C GLY A 274 -14.01 -6.51 3.48
N ALA A 275 -13.04 -7.40 3.66
CA ALA A 275 -13.16 -8.83 3.41
C ALA A 275 -12.09 -9.63 4.17
N VAL A 276 -12.46 -10.75 4.77
CA VAL A 276 -11.53 -11.64 5.49
C VAL A 276 -10.59 -12.35 4.52
N SER A 277 -11.03 -12.62 3.29
CA SER A 277 -10.19 -13.25 2.26
C SER A 277 -9.01 -12.37 1.90
N THR A 278 -9.21 -11.04 1.88
CA THR A 278 -8.11 -10.07 1.69
C THR A 278 -7.09 -10.18 2.81
N MET A 279 -7.52 -10.38 4.06
CA MET A 279 -6.59 -10.58 5.19
C MET A 279 -5.80 -11.86 5.03
N LEU A 280 -6.44 -12.97 4.66
CA LEU A 280 -5.76 -14.26 4.56
C LEU A 280 -4.83 -14.38 3.35
N THR A 281 -5.07 -13.63 2.26
CA THR A 281 -4.10 -13.54 1.15
C THR A 281 -2.76 -12.94 1.57
N GLU A 282 -2.72 -12.20 2.68
CA GLU A 282 -1.48 -11.66 3.23
C GLU A 282 -0.56 -12.72 3.87
N TYR A 283 -1.09 -13.92 4.10
CA TYR A 283 -0.46 -14.98 4.92
C TYR A 283 -0.01 -16.22 4.12
N LEU A 284 -0.50 -16.33 2.88
CA LEU A 284 -0.05 -17.28 1.88
C LEU A 284 1.34 -16.87 1.36
#